data_AF-A0A661VY58-F1
#
_entry.id   AF-A0A661VY58-F1
#
_cell.length_a   1.000
_cell.length_b   1.000
_cell.length_c   1.000
_cell.angle_alpha   90.00
_cell.angle_beta   90.00
_cell.angle_gamma   90.00
#
_symmetry.space_group_name_H-M   'P 1'
#
loop_
_entity.id
_entity.type
_entity.pdbx_description
1 polymer ?
#
loop_
_entity_poly.entity_id
_entity_poly.type
_entity_poly.pdbx_seq_one_letter_code
_entity_poly.pdbx_strand_id
1 'polypeptide(L)'
;MLEYTDFHRLVAHPERISAYRHMAEILRCAARAVATLLIDDPERLDAVQDPYARRLIHSLLTSHLFAPHLVEQLKATLEEKVPSPDGKPPNLLSGRSPGDIMRDVVTIVQALGFDELYLLVDGLNNLPETRNLDVAEALLRHLVNDSAFLDVPHLRVKLFLPDRWEPLVADCEGVRSGRIHLLRLQWDGESLLEMLRMRLQVAGVESLNRLAVEEIYPPELDKALAREAEGSPRRLIELGKALLCLRALGWEESGRDPSEARLRTEDWATMLEYGLRRAAGG
;
A
#
# COMPACT_ATOMS: atom_id res chain seq x y z
N MET A 1 1.99 -3.64 -12.66
CA MET A 1 1.69 -4.07 -11.29
C MET A 1 2.18 -3.00 -10.32
N LEU A 2 1.41 -2.67 -9.29
CA LEU A 2 1.81 -1.75 -8.24
C LEU A 2 2.20 -2.60 -7.02
N GLU A 3 3.49 -2.70 -6.69
CA GLU A 3 3.94 -3.40 -5.49
C GLU A 3 4.28 -2.37 -4.40
N TYR A 4 3.78 -2.60 -3.19
CA TYR A 4 4.14 -1.81 -2.01
C TYR A 4 5.38 -2.39 -1.34
N THR A 5 6.20 -1.53 -0.74
CA THR A 5 7.34 -2.02 0.05
C THR A 5 6.84 -2.71 1.31
N ASP A 6 7.14 -4.00 1.45
CA ASP A 6 6.78 -4.79 2.63
C ASP A 6 7.88 -4.67 3.70
N PHE A 7 7.55 -3.95 4.78
CA PHE A 7 8.45 -3.72 5.90
C PHE A 7 8.32 -4.73 7.04
N HIS A 8 7.49 -5.77 6.93
CA HIS A 8 7.35 -6.81 7.96
C HIS A 8 8.71 -7.38 8.40
N ARG A 9 9.63 -7.62 7.44
CA ARG A 9 10.97 -8.15 7.71
C ARG A 9 11.89 -7.18 8.45
N LEU A 10 11.70 -5.87 8.25
CA LEU A 10 12.49 -4.86 8.96
C LEU A 10 12.03 -4.73 10.40
N VAL A 11 10.72 -4.68 10.60
CA VAL A 11 10.16 -4.48 11.94
C VAL A 11 10.26 -5.71 12.83
N ALA A 12 10.41 -6.92 12.26
CA ALA A 12 10.66 -8.13 13.03
C ALA A 12 11.98 -8.08 13.85
N HIS A 13 12.91 -7.21 13.47
CA HIS A 13 14.17 -6.97 14.20
C HIS A 13 14.44 -5.47 14.32
N PRO A 14 13.69 -4.74 15.17
CA PRO A 14 13.74 -3.29 15.25
C PRO A 14 15.15 -2.74 15.52
N GLU A 15 15.95 -3.45 16.30
CA GLU A 15 17.33 -3.10 16.66
C GLU A 15 18.29 -3.12 15.47
N ARG A 16 17.85 -3.66 14.33
CA ARG A 16 18.65 -3.79 13.11
C ARG A 16 18.16 -2.88 11.99
N ILE A 17 17.11 -2.10 12.21
CA ILE A 17 16.61 -1.14 11.23
C ILE A 17 17.73 -0.14 10.91
N SER A 18 18.08 -0.07 9.63
CA SER A 18 19.15 0.76 9.10
C SER A 18 18.90 1.07 7.64
N ALA A 19 19.50 2.16 7.12
CA ALA A 19 19.44 2.52 5.71
C ALA A 19 19.79 1.34 4.79
N TYR A 20 20.84 0.58 5.12
CA TYR A 20 21.25 -0.60 4.37
C TYR A 20 20.14 -1.64 4.25
N ARG A 21 19.45 -1.96 5.36
CA ARG A 21 18.36 -2.94 5.34
C ARG A 21 17.11 -2.40 4.65
N HIS A 22 16.80 -1.11 4.79
CA HIS A 22 15.74 -0.46 4.03
C HIS A 22 15.97 -0.62 2.53
N MET A 23 17.15 -0.24 2.06
CA MET A 23 17.50 -0.36 0.65
C MET A 23 17.47 -1.81 0.19
N ALA A 24 17.91 -2.76 1.03
CA ALA A 24 17.79 -4.17 0.71
C ALA A 24 16.33 -4.61 0.48
N GLU A 25 15.37 -4.21 1.33
CA GLU A 25 13.96 -4.55 1.09
C GLU A 25 13.38 -3.84 -0.14
N ILE A 26 13.74 -2.59 -0.40
CA ILE A 26 13.32 -1.87 -1.61
C ILE A 26 13.85 -2.58 -2.85
N LEU A 27 15.12 -3.00 -2.87
CA LEU A 27 15.69 -3.76 -3.98
C LEU A 27 15.00 -5.13 -4.16
N ARG A 28 14.58 -5.80 -3.09
CA ARG A 28 13.79 -7.04 -3.21
C ARG A 28 12.43 -6.81 -3.87
N CYS A 29 11.75 -5.73 -3.50
CA CYS A 29 10.48 -5.35 -4.12
C CYS A 29 10.70 -4.96 -5.59
N ALA A 30 11.72 -4.13 -5.88
CA ALA A 30 12.08 -3.77 -7.24
C ALA A 30 12.43 -5.00 -8.10
N ALA A 31 13.18 -5.96 -7.55
CA ALA A 31 13.52 -7.19 -8.25
C ALA A 31 12.28 -8.02 -8.61
N ARG A 32 11.30 -8.13 -7.70
CA ARG A 32 10.02 -8.81 -7.97
C ARG A 32 9.17 -8.10 -9.03
N ALA A 33 9.08 -6.78 -8.94
CA ALA A 33 8.34 -5.97 -9.91
C ALA A 33 8.96 -6.07 -11.32
N VAL A 34 10.28 -5.94 -11.42
CA VAL A 34 11.02 -6.10 -12.69
C VAL A 34 10.90 -7.53 -13.20
N ALA A 35 11.04 -8.53 -12.32
CA ALA A 35 10.90 -9.93 -12.69
C ALA A 35 9.54 -10.21 -13.33
N THR A 36 8.47 -9.76 -12.68
CA THR A 36 7.12 -9.98 -13.22
C THR A 36 6.90 -9.24 -14.53
N LEU A 37 7.38 -8.00 -14.64
CA LEU A 37 7.32 -7.26 -15.89
C LEU A 37 8.00 -8.02 -17.04
N LEU A 38 9.18 -8.60 -16.80
CA LEU A 38 9.92 -9.33 -17.83
C LEU A 38 9.35 -10.71 -18.12
N ILE A 39 8.59 -11.31 -17.20
CA ILE A 39 7.82 -12.53 -17.46
C ILE A 39 6.62 -12.20 -18.35
N ASP A 40 5.92 -11.10 -18.05
CA ASP A 40 4.75 -10.66 -18.82
C ASP A 40 5.14 -10.17 -20.23
N ASP A 41 6.30 -9.52 -20.36
CA ASP A 41 6.80 -8.92 -21.60
C ASP A 41 8.33 -9.08 -21.73
N PRO A 42 8.82 -10.25 -22.20
CA PRO A 42 10.25 -10.53 -22.31
C PRO A 42 11.00 -9.68 -23.36
N GLU A 43 10.29 -9.09 -24.32
CA GLU A 43 10.87 -8.25 -25.37
C GLU A 43 11.40 -6.91 -24.81
N ARG A 44 10.91 -6.49 -23.64
CA ARG A 44 11.42 -5.30 -22.95
C ARG A 44 12.90 -5.38 -22.64
N LEU A 45 13.41 -6.56 -22.30
CA LEU A 45 14.83 -6.74 -22.04
C LEU A 45 15.67 -6.58 -23.32
N ASP A 46 15.14 -7.01 -24.46
CA ASP A 46 15.81 -6.87 -25.76
C ASP A 46 15.86 -5.40 -26.19
N ALA A 47 14.80 -4.65 -25.89
CA ALA A 47 14.71 -3.22 -26.17
C ALA A 47 15.71 -2.36 -25.37
N VAL A 48 16.22 -2.84 -24.23
CA VAL A 48 17.22 -2.12 -23.42
C VAL A 48 18.54 -2.00 -24.18
N GLN A 49 18.86 -0.86 -24.77
CA GLN A 49 20.12 -0.70 -25.50
C GLN A 49 21.33 -0.39 -24.60
N ASP A 50 21.11 0.18 -23.41
CA ASP A 50 22.20 0.58 -22.51
C ASP A 50 22.86 -0.65 -21.83
N PRO A 51 24.15 -0.94 -22.09
CA PRO A 51 24.86 -2.04 -21.45
C PRO A 51 25.00 -1.88 -19.93
N TYR A 52 25.02 -0.65 -19.41
CA TYR A 52 25.07 -0.40 -17.98
C TYR A 52 23.73 -0.78 -17.32
N ALA A 53 22.61 -0.30 -17.85
CA ALA A 53 21.28 -0.70 -17.39
C ALA A 53 21.06 -2.23 -17.45
N ARG A 54 21.49 -2.92 -18.52
CA ARG A 54 21.44 -4.39 -18.58
C ARG A 54 22.18 -5.06 -17.43
N ARG A 55 23.37 -4.57 -17.07
CA ARG A 55 24.14 -5.08 -15.91
C ARG A 55 23.45 -4.81 -14.58
N LEU A 56 22.80 -3.65 -14.43
CA LEU A 56 22.02 -3.32 -13.24
C LEU A 56 20.80 -4.25 -13.10
N ILE A 57 20.06 -4.47 -14.18
CA ILE A 57 18.92 -5.43 -14.22
C ILE A 57 19.38 -6.82 -13.80
N HIS A 58 20.49 -7.30 -14.40
CA HIS A 58 21.05 -8.60 -14.04
C HIS A 58 21.42 -8.68 -12.57
N SER A 59 22.12 -7.66 -12.04
CA SER A 59 22.51 -7.65 -10.63
C SER A 59 21.30 -7.61 -9.70
N LEU A 60 20.27 -6.84 -10.06
CA LEU A 60 19.04 -6.74 -9.30
C LEU A 60 18.36 -8.11 -9.19
N LEU A 61 18.14 -8.76 -10.33
CA LEU A 61 17.44 -10.04 -10.38
C LEU A 61 18.25 -11.17 -9.72
N THR A 62 19.55 -11.26 -9.98
CA THR A 62 20.38 -12.34 -9.42
C THR A 62 20.66 -12.20 -7.93
N SER A 63 20.74 -10.97 -7.40
CA SER A 63 21.11 -10.73 -6.00
C SER A 63 19.92 -10.44 -5.08
N HIS A 64 18.77 -10.03 -5.62
CA HIS A 64 17.64 -9.55 -4.82
C HIS A 64 16.29 -10.23 -5.12
N LEU A 65 16.18 -11.09 -6.15
CA LEU A 65 14.95 -11.86 -6.40
C LEU A 65 14.88 -13.11 -5.52
N PHE A 66 14.24 -12.99 -4.35
CA PHE A 66 14.01 -14.11 -3.43
C PHE A 66 12.62 -14.75 -3.60
N ALA A 67 12.26 -15.08 -4.84
CA ALA A 67 10.97 -15.68 -5.19
C ALA A 67 11.20 -16.90 -6.12
N PRO A 68 11.26 -18.13 -5.58
CA PRO A 68 11.69 -19.30 -6.34
C PRO A 68 10.92 -19.54 -7.64
N HIS A 69 9.60 -19.30 -7.63
CA HIS A 69 8.77 -19.44 -8.82
C HIS A 69 9.12 -18.43 -9.93
N LEU A 70 9.42 -17.17 -9.57
CA LEU A 70 9.85 -16.15 -10.54
C LEU A 70 11.27 -16.44 -11.05
N VAL A 71 12.16 -16.92 -10.18
CA VAL A 71 13.53 -17.30 -10.56
C VAL A 71 13.50 -18.41 -11.61
N GLU A 72 12.70 -19.47 -11.40
CA GLU A 72 12.55 -20.56 -12.37
C GLU A 72 11.99 -20.06 -13.71
N GLN A 73 10.98 -19.19 -13.69
CA GLN A 73 10.38 -18.64 -14.91
C GLN A 73 11.34 -17.75 -15.71
N LEU A 74 12.24 -17.03 -15.03
CA LEU A 74 13.19 -16.12 -15.68
C LEU A 74 14.51 -16.78 -16.07
N LYS A 75 14.75 -18.02 -15.65
CA LYS A 75 16.06 -18.68 -15.82
C LYS A 75 16.51 -18.70 -17.28
N ALA A 76 15.64 -19.14 -18.19
CA ALA A 76 15.95 -19.18 -19.62
C ALA A 76 16.19 -17.78 -20.20
N THR A 77 15.34 -16.80 -19.84
CA THR A 77 15.47 -15.39 -20.26
C THR A 77 16.81 -14.79 -19.80
N LEU A 78 17.24 -15.06 -18.57
CA LEU A 78 18.50 -14.56 -18.02
C LEU A 78 19.71 -15.26 -18.62
N GLU A 79 19.65 -16.58 -18.80
CA GLU A 79 20.74 -17.37 -19.40
C GLU A 79 20.96 -17.07 -20.89
N GLU A 80 19.89 -16.81 -21.64
CA GLU A 80 19.94 -16.54 -23.09
C GLU A 80 20.24 -15.07 -23.41
N LYS A 81 19.62 -14.13 -22.68
CA LYS A 81 19.58 -12.72 -23.10
C LYS A 81 20.49 -11.79 -22.31
N VAL A 82 21.05 -12.27 -21.20
CA VAL A 82 22.02 -11.50 -20.42
C VAL A 82 23.38 -12.18 -20.52
N PRO A 83 24.24 -11.78 -21.48
CA PRO A 83 25.56 -12.35 -21.57
C PRO A 83 26.27 -12.17 -20.23
N SER A 84 26.87 -13.25 -19.73
CA SER A 84 27.74 -13.22 -18.55
C SER A 84 28.70 -12.04 -18.72
N PRO A 85 28.59 -10.98 -17.91
CA PRO A 85 29.41 -9.81 -18.12
C PRO A 85 30.87 -10.19 -17.96
N ASP A 86 31.72 -9.75 -18.89
CA ASP A 86 33.17 -9.68 -18.69
C ASP A 86 33.42 -8.68 -17.54
N GLY A 87 33.25 -9.15 -16.31
CA GLY A 87 33.29 -8.34 -15.09
C GLY A 87 32.22 -8.73 -14.07
N LYS A 88 32.59 -8.74 -12.79
CA LYS A 88 31.66 -8.99 -11.69
C LYS A 88 30.51 -7.95 -11.75
N PRO A 89 29.23 -8.36 -11.71
CA PRO A 89 28.11 -7.41 -11.72
C PRO A 89 28.24 -6.40 -10.57
N PRO A 90 27.78 -5.15 -10.76
CA PRO A 90 27.91 -4.11 -9.75
C PRO A 90 27.13 -4.51 -8.49
N ASN A 91 27.77 -4.45 -7.32
CA ASN A 91 27.05 -4.67 -6.07
C ASN A 91 26.14 -3.46 -5.78
N LEU A 92 24.83 -3.70 -5.78
CA LEU A 92 23.81 -2.66 -5.60
C LEU A 92 23.67 -2.15 -4.16
N LEU A 93 24.36 -2.74 -3.18
CA LEU A 93 24.23 -2.33 -1.76
C LEU A 93 25.56 -1.91 -1.13
N SER A 94 26.62 -2.70 -1.29
CA SER A 94 27.83 -2.55 -0.48
C SER A 94 28.56 -1.23 -0.77
N GLY A 95 28.71 -0.41 0.27
CA GLY A 95 29.45 0.87 0.21
C GLY A 95 28.73 2.00 -0.53
N ARG A 96 27.43 1.85 -0.82
CA ARG A 96 26.64 2.81 -1.59
C ARG A 96 25.69 3.59 -0.67
N SER A 97 25.46 4.87 -0.97
CA SER A 97 24.43 5.66 -0.28
C SER A 97 23.02 5.29 -0.77
N PRO A 98 21.96 5.47 0.03
CA PRO A 98 20.57 5.25 -0.42
C PRO A 98 20.23 5.97 -1.72
N GLY A 99 20.69 7.22 -1.89
CA GLY A 99 20.50 7.97 -3.13
C GLY A 99 21.17 7.34 -4.35
N ASP A 100 22.39 6.83 -4.21
CA ASP A 100 23.07 6.14 -5.30
C ASP A 100 22.37 4.83 -5.68
N ILE A 101 21.85 4.11 -4.71
CA ILE A 101 21.10 2.86 -4.92
C ILE A 101 19.83 3.16 -5.69
N MET A 102 19.07 4.18 -5.28
CA MET A 102 17.83 4.56 -5.96
C MET A 102 18.06 5.10 -7.38
N ARG A 103 19.19 5.80 -7.63
CA ARG A 103 19.57 6.20 -9.00
C ARG A 103 19.79 4.97 -9.91
N ASP A 104 20.39 3.91 -9.38
CA ASP A 104 20.54 2.65 -10.13
C ASP A 104 19.16 2.02 -10.42
N VAL A 105 18.24 2.02 -9.44
CA VAL A 105 16.86 1.51 -9.67
C VAL A 105 16.09 2.36 -10.68
N VAL A 106 16.19 3.68 -10.62
CA VAL A 106 15.61 4.59 -11.63
C VAL A 106 16.18 4.30 -13.01
N THR A 107 17.49 4.10 -13.13
CA THR A 107 18.15 3.74 -14.39
C THR A 107 17.58 2.45 -14.97
N ILE A 108 17.36 1.43 -14.14
CA ILE A 108 16.70 0.17 -14.55
C ILE A 108 15.29 0.45 -15.08
N VAL A 109 14.49 1.22 -14.35
CA VAL A 109 13.09 1.50 -14.70
C VAL A 109 12.97 2.31 -15.99
N GLN A 110 13.83 3.32 -16.18
CA GLN A 110 13.89 4.10 -17.41
C GLN A 110 14.33 3.27 -18.62
N ALA A 111 15.32 2.40 -18.43
CA ALA A 111 15.77 1.48 -19.46
C ALA A 111 14.66 0.52 -19.93
N LEU A 112 13.75 0.15 -19.02
CA LEU A 112 12.57 -0.69 -19.32
C LEU A 112 11.39 0.10 -19.91
N GLY A 113 11.57 1.39 -20.19
CA GLY A 113 10.62 2.23 -20.91
C GLY A 113 9.63 3.01 -20.04
N PHE A 114 9.94 3.27 -18.77
CA PHE A 114 9.09 4.06 -17.86
C PHE A 114 9.73 5.41 -17.53
N ASP A 115 8.93 6.47 -17.47
CA ASP A 115 9.45 7.83 -17.23
C ASP A 115 9.82 8.12 -15.77
N GLU A 116 9.08 7.53 -14.83
CA GLU A 116 9.20 7.77 -13.39
C GLU A 116 9.08 6.48 -12.57
N LEU A 117 9.77 6.44 -11.43
CA LEU A 117 9.65 5.40 -10.41
C LEU A 117 8.84 5.93 -9.22
N TYR A 118 7.75 5.24 -8.88
CA TYR A 118 6.98 5.52 -7.68
C TYR A 118 7.36 4.53 -6.56
N LEU A 119 7.95 5.05 -5.48
CA LEU A 119 8.11 4.31 -4.23
C LEU A 119 6.90 4.59 -3.34
N LEU A 120 6.07 3.57 -3.15
CA LEU A 120 4.87 3.64 -2.33
C LEU A 120 5.06 2.82 -1.05
N VAL A 121 4.90 3.50 0.08
CA VAL A 121 4.97 2.90 1.41
C VAL A 121 3.60 3.01 2.05
N ASP A 122 2.98 1.87 2.38
CA ASP A 122 1.66 1.78 3.00
C ASP A 122 1.61 0.64 4.02
N GLY A 123 0.56 0.58 4.83
CA GLY A 123 0.27 -0.52 5.74
C GLY A 123 1.08 -0.50 7.03
N LEU A 124 1.83 0.58 7.30
CA LEU A 124 2.64 0.70 8.51
C LEU A 124 1.80 0.67 9.79
N ASN A 125 0.51 1.04 9.74
CA ASN A 125 -0.44 0.91 10.85
C ASN A 125 -0.82 -0.53 11.20
N ASN A 126 -0.63 -1.48 10.29
CA ASN A 126 -1.03 -2.88 10.49
C ASN A 126 0.03 -3.70 11.25
N LEU A 127 1.20 -3.10 11.52
CA LEU A 127 2.33 -3.73 12.19
C LEU A 127 2.24 -3.45 13.70
N PRO A 128 2.18 -4.47 14.57
CA PRO A 128 2.18 -4.25 16.02
C PRO A 128 3.42 -3.49 16.52
N GLU A 129 4.58 -3.72 15.90
CA GLU A 129 5.87 -3.15 16.29
C GLU A 129 5.92 -1.64 16.08
N THR A 130 5.22 -1.13 15.06
CA THR A 130 5.16 0.29 14.70
C THR A 130 4.21 1.09 15.62
N ARG A 131 3.62 0.44 16.63
CA ARG A 131 3.01 1.11 17.79
C ARG A 131 4.06 1.77 18.67
N ASN A 132 5.29 1.27 18.67
CA ASN A 132 6.43 1.92 19.30
C ASN A 132 6.96 3.03 18.36
N LEU A 133 6.99 4.27 18.87
CA LEU A 133 7.44 5.43 18.10
C LEU A 133 8.93 5.37 17.74
N ASP A 134 9.78 4.72 18.54
CA ASP A 134 11.21 4.58 18.22
C ASP A 134 11.41 3.70 16.97
N VAL A 135 10.58 2.66 16.84
CA VAL A 135 10.59 1.77 15.67
C VAL A 135 10.05 2.51 14.45
N ALA A 136 8.97 3.27 14.63
CA ALA A 136 8.43 4.16 13.61
C ALA A 136 9.47 5.17 13.10
N GLU A 137 10.19 5.81 14.03
CA GLU A 137 11.26 6.74 13.71
C GLU A 137 12.35 6.07 12.89
N ALA A 138 12.84 4.92 13.36
CA ALA A 138 13.90 4.19 12.71
C ALA A 138 13.54 3.82 11.26
N LEU A 139 12.27 3.45 11.01
CA LEU A 139 11.78 3.16 9.66
C LEU A 139 11.76 4.41 8.77
N LEU A 140 11.27 5.53 9.30
CA LEU A 140 11.04 6.72 8.48
C LEU A 140 12.30 7.54 8.25
N ARG A 141 13.16 7.66 9.26
CA ARG A 141 14.29 8.59 9.29
C ARG A 141 15.13 8.56 8.01
N HIS A 142 15.40 7.38 7.48
CA HIS A 142 16.22 7.24 6.26
C HIS A 142 15.50 7.65 4.98
N LEU A 143 14.18 7.50 4.91
CA LEU A 143 13.37 7.86 3.75
C LEU A 143 13.05 9.36 3.71
N VAL A 144 13.03 10.01 4.88
CA VAL A 144 12.59 11.42 5.00
C VAL A 144 13.71 12.41 5.33
N ASN A 145 14.87 11.96 5.80
CA ASN A 145 15.99 12.86 6.16
C ASN A 145 17.22 12.76 5.25
N ASP A 146 17.30 11.75 4.38
CA ASP A 146 18.43 11.62 3.45
C ASP A 146 18.18 12.48 2.21
N SER A 147 18.86 13.64 2.14
CA SER A 147 18.78 14.55 0.99
C SER A 147 19.20 13.90 -0.32
N ALA A 148 20.23 13.05 -0.32
CA ALA A 148 20.71 12.39 -1.53
C ALA A 148 19.69 11.40 -2.09
N PHE A 149 18.84 10.84 -1.22
CA PHE A 149 17.69 10.01 -1.60
C PHE A 149 16.52 10.85 -2.11
N LEU A 150 16.19 11.96 -1.45
CA LEU A 150 15.07 12.82 -1.85
C LEU A 150 15.33 13.59 -3.15
N ASP A 151 16.59 13.87 -3.46
CA ASP A 151 17.00 14.63 -4.65
C ASP A 151 17.23 13.71 -5.87
N VAL A 152 16.88 12.41 -5.80
CA VAL A 152 17.01 11.48 -6.93
C VAL A 152 16.04 11.87 -8.06
N PRO A 153 16.54 12.19 -9.27
CA PRO A 153 15.68 12.50 -10.41
C PRO A 153 14.78 11.33 -10.77
N HIS A 154 13.56 11.63 -11.25
CA HIS A 154 12.55 10.65 -11.66
C HIS A 154 12.06 9.67 -10.57
N LEU A 155 12.48 9.86 -9.32
CA LEU A 155 11.91 9.17 -8.17
C LEU A 155 10.78 10.00 -7.56
N ARG A 156 9.63 9.36 -7.32
CA ARG A 156 8.49 9.91 -6.59
C ARG A 156 8.21 9.05 -5.37
N VAL A 157 8.22 9.65 -4.18
CA VAL A 157 7.98 8.95 -2.93
C VAL A 157 6.62 9.36 -2.39
N LYS A 158 5.74 8.38 -2.09
CA LYS A 158 4.50 8.62 -1.34
C LYS A 158 4.46 7.70 -0.14
N LEU A 159 4.31 8.31 1.03
CA LEU A 159 4.25 7.63 2.32
C LEU A 159 2.83 7.77 2.88
N PHE A 160 2.14 6.66 3.06
CA PHE A 160 0.83 6.61 3.72
C PHE A 160 1.05 6.29 5.19
N LEU A 161 1.03 7.33 6.02
CA LEU A 161 1.44 7.26 7.42
C LEU A 161 0.23 7.37 8.37
N PRO A 162 0.27 6.73 9.54
CA PRO A 162 -0.74 6.93 10.57
C PRO A 162 -0.71 8.36 11.11
N ASP A 163 -1.89 8.95 11.38
CA ASP A 163 -2.00 10.32 11.93
C ASP A 163 -1.16 10.55 13.19
N ARG A 164 -1.05 9.53 14.06
CA ARG A 164 -0.22 9.58 15.28
C ARG A 164 1.27 9.84 15.04
N TRP A 165 1.75 9.69 13.80
CA TRP A 165 3.13 9.94 13.40
C TRP A 165 3.35 11.35 12.86
N GLU A 166 2.30 12.18 12.77
CA GLU A 166 2.42 13.58 12.36
C GLU A 166 3.51 14.34 13.13
N PRO A 167 3.61 14.25 14.48
CA PRO A 167 4.68 14.93 15.21
C PRO A 167 6.09 14.45 14.83
N LEU A 168 6.22 13.16 14.50
CA LEU A 168 7.50 12.56 14.14
C LEU A 168 7.99 13.03 12.77
N VAL A 169 7.05 13.26 11.84
CA VAL A 169 7.35 13.62 10.46
C VAL A 169 7.48 15.14 10.29
N ALA A 170 6.73 15.93 11.06
CA ALA A 170 6.72 17.39 10.95
C ALA A 170 8.12 18.02 11.12
N ASP A 171 8.96 17.45 11.99
CA ASP A 171 10.30 17.96 12.29
C ASP A 171 11.41 17.37 11.40
N CYS A 172 11.05 16.46 10.49
CA CYS A 172 12.02 15.83 9.60
C CYS A 172 12.55 16.82 8.54
N GLU A 173 13.82 16.63 8.16
CA GLU A 173 14.54 17.47 7.21
C GLU A 173 13.84 17.56 5.86
N GLY A 174 13.30 16.45 5.36
CA GLY A 174 12.54 16.44 4.10
C GLY A 174 11.34 17.39 4.14
N VAL A 175 10.62 17.47 5.27
CA VAL A 175 9.47 18.37 5.43
C VAL A 175 9.94 19.82 5.62
N ARG A 176 10.89 20.06 6.52
CA ARG A 176 11.40 21.42 6.79
C ARG A 176 12.05 22.07 5.58
N SER A 177 12.75 21.28 4.76
CA SER A 177 13.36 21.76 3.51
C SER A 177 12.37 21.88 2.34
N GLY A 178 11.12 21.48 2.52
CA GLY A 178 10.08 21.54 1.48
C GLY A 178 10.18 20.45 0.41
N ARG A 179 11.05 19.45 0.58
CA ARG A 179 11.19 18.29 -0.33
C ARG A 179 10.05 17.29 -0.18
N ILE A 180 9.46 17.21 1.00
CA ILE A 180 8.32 16.35 1.32
C ILE A 180 7.15 17.23 1.73
N HIS A 181 6.02 17.05 1.07
CA HIS A 181 4.77 17.71 1.43
C HIS A 181 3.97 16.81 2.36
N LEU A 182 3.72 17.29 3.59
CA LEU A 182 2.82 16.63 4.52
C LEU A 182 1.38 17.01 4.20
N LEU A 183 0.58 16.02 3.80
CA LEU A 183 -0.84 16.19 3.49
C LEU A 183 -1.66 15.40 4.50
N ARG A 184 -2.53 16.09 5.23
CA ARG A 184 -3.48 15.45 6.15
C ARG A 184 -4.76 15.11 5.40
N LEU A 185 -5.11 13.83 5.36
CA LEU A 185 -6.37 13.39 4.79
C LEU A 185 -7.47 13.53 5.84
N GLN A 186 -8.43 14.40 5.58
CA GLN A 186 -9.63 14.56 6.40
C GLN A 186 -10.86 14.25 5.55
N TRP A 187 -11.78 13.47 6.10
CA TRP A 187 -13.05 13.17 5.47
C TRP A 187 -14.17 13.78 6.29
N ASP A 188 -14.92 14.68 5.67
CA ASP A 188 -16.14 15.21 6.25
C ASP A 188 -17.34 14.30 5.93
N GLY A 189 -18.47 14.60 6.58
CA GLY A 189 -19.69 13.82 6.40
C GLY A 189 -20.21 13.83 4.95
N GLU A 190 -20.01 14.92 4.21
CA GLU A 190 -20.43 15.02 2.81
C GLU A 190 -19.60 14.13 1.90
N SER A 191 -18.28 14.11 2.09
CA SER A 191 -17.35 13.25 1.36
C SER A 191 -17.60 11.77 1.65
N LEU A 192 -17.92 11.42 2.90
CA LEU A 192 -18.30 10.04 3.28
C LEU A 192 -19.64 9.63 2.66
N LEU A 193 -20.62 10.54 2.62
CA LEU A 193 -21.90 10.31 1.96
C LEU A 193 -21.74 10.08 0.47
N GLU A 194 -20.93 10.90 -0.19
CA GLU A 194 -20.67 10.76 -1.63
C GLU A 194 -19.93 9.44 -1.92
N MET A 195 -18.95 9.08 -1.09
CA MET A 195 -18.29 7.79 -1.17
C MET A 195 -19.26 6.61 -1.00
N LEU A 196 -20.19 6.68 -0.03
CA LEU A 196 -21.21 5.66 0.17
C LEU A 196 -22.11 5.55 -1.06
N ARG A 197 -22.59 6.69 -1.57
CA ARG A 197 -23.45 6.77 -2.75
C ARG A 197 -22.79 6.13 -3.97
N MET A 198 -21.55 6.48 -4.29
CA MET A 198 -20.81 5.89 -5.41
C MET A 198 -20.72 4.36 -5.28
N ARG A 199 -20.49 3.85 -4.07
CA ARG A 199 -20.41 2.40 -3.81
C ARG A 199 -21.75 1.69 -3.97
N LEU A 200 -22.83 2.29 -3.47
CA LEU A 200 -24.18 1.74 -3.63
C LEU A 200 -24.59 1.73 -5.10
N GLN A 201 -24.29 2.79 -5.85
CA GLN A 201 -24.55 2.86 -7.29
C GLN A 201 -23.86 1.74 -8.08
N VAL A 202 -22.59 1.44 -7.77
CA VAL A 202 -21.87 0.30 -8.37
C VAL A 202 -22.56 -1.03 -8.04
N ALA A 203 -23.21 -1.14 -6.88
CA ALA A 203 -24.01 -2.29 -6.49
C ALA A 203 -25.45 -2.27 -7.04
N GLY A 204 -25.84 -1.26 -7.83
CA GLY A 204 -27.20 -1.10 -8.35
C GLY A 204 -28.24 -0.65 -7.31
N VAL A 205 -27.79 -0.05 -6.20
CA VAL A 205 -28.64 0.42 -5.10
C VAL A 205 -28.59 1.94 -5.02
N GLU A 206 -29.75 2.60 -4.93
CA GLU A 206 -29.81 4.07 -4.82
C GLU A 206 -29.43 4.59 -3.42
N SER A 207 -29.90 3.92 -2.36
CA SER A 207 -29.63 4.26 -0.96
C SER A 207 -29.86 3.06 -0.05
N LEU A 208 -29.32 3.06 1.17
CA LEU A 208 -29.60 2.01 2.15
C LEU A 208 -31.07 2.00 2.57
N ASN A 209 -31.73 3.15 2.57
CA ASN A 209 -33.15 3.26 2.85
C ASN A 209 -34.03 2.47 1.87
N ARG A 210 -33.61 2.29 0.61
CA ARG A 210 -34.31 1.40 -0.34
C ARG A 210 -34.26 -0.07 0.04
N LEU A 211 -33.28 -0.43 0.88
CA LEU A 211 -33.07 -1.79 1.37
C LEU A 211 -33.73 -2.02 2.73
N ALA A 212 -34.40 -1.01 3.30
CA ALA A 212 -34.97 -1.04 4.64
C ALA A 212 -36.49 -1.19 4.65
N VAL A 213 -37.02 -1.54 5.83
CA VAL A 213 -38.45 -1.43 6.13
C VAL A 213 -38.88 0.05 6.23
N GLU A 214 -40.16 0.34 6.02
CA GLU A 214 -40.68 1.72 6.01
C GLU A 214 -40.45 2.47 7.34
N GLU A 215 -40.62 1.78 8.47
CA GLU A 215 -40.49 2.36 9.82
C GLU A 215 -39.10 2.13 10.45
N ILE A 216 -38.03 2.22 9.65
CA ILE A 216 -36.67 2.04 10.17
C ILE A 216 -36.20 3.23 11.01
N TYR A 217 -35.51 2.94 12.12
CA TYR A 217 -34.75 3.91 12.88
C TYR A 217 -33.25 3.58 12.80
N PRO A 218 -32.38 4.55 12.47
CA PRO A 218 -32.67 5.94 12.12
C PRO A 218 -33.29 6.07 10.70
N PRO A 219 -34.10 7.12 10.45
CA PRO A 219 -34.83 7.27 9.19
C PRO A 219 -33.95 7.63 7.98
N GLU A 220 -32.77 8.21 8.19
CA GLU A 220 -31.81 8.54 7.13
C GLU A 220 -30.56 7.68 7.30
N LEU A 221 -30.60 6.44 6.83
CA LEU A 221 -29.57 5.44 7.09
C LEU A 221 -28.22 5.84 6.51
N ASP A 222 -28.19 6.39 5.29
CA ASP A 222 -26.95 6.82 4.64
C ASP A 222 -26.24 7.90 5.47
N LYS A 223 -27.00 8.91 5.92
CA LYS A 223 -26.49 10.01 6.77
C LYS A 223 -26.15 9.55 8.17
N ALA A 224 -26.92 8.63 8.73
CA ALA A 224 -26.59 8.03 10.01
C ALA A 224 -25.28 7.26 9.89
N LEU A 225 -25.12 6.41 8.88
CA LEU A 225 -23.92 5.60 8.69
C LEU A 225 -22.68 6.46 8.46
N ALA A 226 -22.79 7.55 7.69
CA ALA A 226 -21.71 8.51 7.50
C ALA A 226 -21.32 9.25 8.80
N ARG A 227 -22.29 9.54 9.69
CA ARG A 227 -22.00 10.12 11.02
C ARG A 227 -21.30 9.11 11.92
N GLU A 228 -21.81 7.88 11.99
CA GLU A 228 -21.24 6.80 12.80
C GLU A 228 -19.84 6.35 12.33
N ALA A 229 -19.50 6.68 11.08
CA ALA A 229 -18.17 6.47 10.55
C ALA A 229 -17.12 7.45 11.11
N GLU A 230 -17.53 8.52 11.80
CA GLU A 230 -16.65 9.47 12.51
C GLU A 230 -15.46 9.97 11.66
N GLY A 231 -15.72 10.33 10.39
CA GLY A 231 -14.66 10.79 9.48
C GLY A 231 -13.74 9.69 8.95
N SER A 232 -14.07 8.40 9.16
CA SER A 232 -13.27 7.26 8.69
C SER A 232 -13.96 6.51 7.54
N PRO A 233 -13.43 6.62 6.30
CA PRO A 233 -13.88 5.82 5.16
C PRO A 233 -13.85 4.32 5.40
N ARG A 234 -12.85 3.85 6.14
CA ARG A 234 -12.71 2.42 6.46
C ARG A 234 -13.83 1.98 7.39
N ARG A 235 -14.11 2.77 8.43
CA ARG A 235 -15.21 2.51 9.37
C ARG A 235 -16.56 2.54 8.64
N LEU A 236 -16.78 3.50 7.74
CA LEU A 236 -17.97 3.55 6.88
C LEU A 236 -18.21 2.23 6.13
N ILE A 237 -17.16 1.70 5.49
CA ILE A 237 -17.24 0.43 4.75
C ILE A 237 -17.51 -0.74 5.72
N GLU A 238 -16.83 -0.78 6.85
CA GLU A 238 -16.98 -1.86 7.84
C GLU A 238 -18.39 -1.90 8.43
N LEU A 239 -18.91 -0.76 8.88
CA LEU A 239 -20.26 -0.64 9.40
C LEU A 239 -21.30 -0.97 8.32
N GLY A 240 -21.11 -0.45 7.10
CA GLY A 240 -22.00 -0.76 5.97
C GLY A 240 -22.02 -2.25 5.61
N LYS A 241 -20.85 -2.91 5.60
CA LYS A 241 -20.76 -4.36 5.40
C LYS A 241 -21.46 -5.12 6.51
N ALA A 242 -21.20 -4.78 7.77
CA ALA A 242 -21.84 -5.42 8.92
C ALA A 242 -23.36 -5.31 8.84
N LEU A 243 -23.88 -4.12 8.51
CA LEU A 243 -25.31 -3.87 8.33
C LEU A 243 -25.92 -4.75 7.23
N LEU A 244 -25.27 -4.85 6.07
CA LEU A 244 -25.74 -5.69 4.96
C LEU A 244 -25.61 -7.19 5.25
N CYS A 245 -24.62 -7.61 6.02
CA CYS A 245 -24.49 -9.01 6.47
C CYS A 245 -25.59 -9.38 7.46
N LEU A 246 -25.89 -8.53 8.43
CA LEU A 246 -26.99 -8.75 9.39
C LEU A 246 -28.33 -8.89 8.68
N ARG A 247 -28.56 -8.05 7.65
CA ARG A 247 -29.72 -8.17 6.75
C ARG A 247 -29.89 -9.57 6.17
N ALA A 248 -28.80 -10.18 5.70
CA ALA A 248 -28.82 -11.49 5.07
C ALA A 248 -29.01 -12.62 6.09
N LEU A 249 -28.29 -12.56 7.21
CA LEU A 249 -28.31 -13.59 8.26
C LEU A 249 -29.68 -13.76 8.92
N GLY A 250 -30.34 -12.65 9.29
CA GLY A 250 -31.68 -12.74 9.91
C GLY A 250 -32.74 -13.34 8.99
N TRP A 251 -32.48 -13.38 7.68
CA TRP A 251 -33.38 -13.93 6.68
C TRP A 251 -33.10 -15.40 6.33
N GLU A 252 -31.83 -15.82 6.31
CA GLU A 252 -31.46 -17.23 6.16
C GLU A 252 -31.95 -18.07 7.35
N GLU A 253 -31.84 -17.55 8.58
CA GLU A 253 -32.32 -18.23 9.80
C GLU A 253 -33.85 -18.40 9.82
N SER A 254 -34.58 -17.59 9.06
CA SER A 254 -36.04 -17.68 8.95
C SER A 254 -36.53 -18.51 7.76
N GLY A 255 -35.63 -19.12 6.98
CA GLY A 255 -35.95 -20.03 5.87
C GLY A 255 -36.60 -19.36 4.66
N ARG A 256 -36.39 -18.04 4.49
CA ARG A 256 -37.00 -17.24 3.43
C ARG A 256 -35.98 -16.81 2.37
N ASP A 257 -36.44 -16.33 1.22
CA ASP A 257 -35.58 -15.90 0.11
C ASP A 257 -34.73 -14.67 0.49
N PRO A 258 -33.38 -14.76 0.50
CA PRO A 258 -32.49 -13.63 0.78
C PRO A 258 -32.74 -12.38 -0.08
N SER A 259 -33.38 -12.51 -1.25
CA SER A 259 -33.75 -11.39 -2.13
C SER A 259 -34.83 -10.47 -1.55
N GLU A 260 -35.66 -11.00 -0.64
CA GLU A 260 -36.69 -10.25 0.07
C GLU A 260 -36.19 -9.66 1.40
N ALA A 261 -34.93 -9.90 1.75
CA ALA A 261 -34.34 -9.37 2.97
C ALA A 261 -34.40 -7.83 3.02
N ARG A 262 -34.85 -7.29 4.15
CA ARG A 262 -34.94 -5.84 4.41
C ARG A 262 -34.25 -5.51 5.72
N LEU A 263 -33.52 -4.40 5.72
CA LEU A 263 -32.91 -3.83 6.92
C LEU A 263 -33.97 -3.41 7.92
N ARG A 264 -33.72 -3.70 9.20
CA ARG A 264 -34.56 -3.32 10.33
C ARG A 264 -33.78 -2.52 11.36
N THR A 265 -34.50 -1.91 12.29
CA THR A 265 -33.91 -1.14 13.40
C THR A 265 -32.99 -2.00 14.27
N GLU A 266 -33.29 -3.29 14.42
CA GLU A 266 -32.45 -4.22 15.19
C GLU A 266 -31.10 -4.49 14.50
N ASP A 267 -31.07 -4.54 13.16
CA ASP A 267 -29.82 -4.70 12.39
C ASP A 267 -28.91 -3.49 12.62
N TRP A 268 -29.50 -2.29 12.64
CA TRP A 268 -28.78 -1.06 12.95
C TRP A 268 -28.20 -1.07 14.36
N ALA A 269 -29.01 -1.38 15.37
CA ALA A 269 -28.56 -1.46 16.76
C ALA A 269 -27.42 -2.49 16.93
N THR A 270 -27.58 -3.67 16.33
CA THR A 270 -26.58 -4.75 16.38
C THR A 270 -25.27 -4.36 15.69
N MET A 271 -25.36 -3.65 14.55
CA MET A 271 -24.19 -3.12 13.84
C MET A 271 -23.40 -2.13 14.70
N LEU A 272 -24.07 -1.23 15.44
CA LEU A 272 -23.40 -0.32 16.37
C LEU A 272 -22.70 -1.06 17.51
N GLU A 273 -23.34 -2.06 18.10
CA GLU A 273 -22.72 -2.89 19.14
C GLU A 273 -21.48 -3.63 18.63
N TYR A 274 -21.54 -4.18 17.42
CA TYR A 274 -20.40 -4.81 16.76
C TYR A 274 -19.25 -3.82 16.53
N GLY A 275 -19.57 -2.62 16.03
CA GLY A 275 -18.59 -1.54 15.83
C GLY A 275 -17.89 -1.13 17.12
N LEU A 276 -18.65 -0.96 18.21
CA LEU A 276 -18.11 -0.61 19.53
C LEU A 276 -17.18 -1.70 20.08
N ARG A 277 -17.56 -2.98 19.98
CA ARG A 277 -16.72 -4.10 20.46
C ARG A 277 -15.39 -4.17 19.70
N ARG A 278 -15.39 -3.91 18.39
CA ARG A 278 -14.14 -3.85 17.60
C ARG A 278 -13.28 -2.65 17.95
N ALA A 279 -13.88 -1.48 18.17
CA ALA A 279 -13.14 -0.28 18.57
C ALA A 279 -12.44 -0.46 19.93
N ALA A 280 -13.06 -1.20 20.87
CA ALA A 280 -12.48 -1.48 22.18
C ALA A 280 -11.37 -2.55 22.19
N GLY A 281 -11.24 -3.36 21.13
CA GLY A 281 -10.25 -4.44 21.03
C GLY A 281 -9.05 -4.16 20.12
N GLY A 282 -8.92 -2.92 19.61
CA GLY A 282 -7.88 -2.49 18.66
C GLY A 282 -6.59 -2.00 19.32
#